data_AF-A0A251NU18-F1
#
_entry.id   AF-A0A251NU18-F1
#
_cell.length_a   1.000
_cell.length_b   1.000
_cell.length_c   1.000
_cell.angle_alpha   90.00
_cell.angle_beta   90.00
_cell.angle_gamma   90.00
#
_symmetry.space_group_name_H-M   'P 1'
#
loop_
_entity.id
_entity.type
_entity.pdbx_description
1 polymer ?
#
loop_
_entity_poly.entity_id
_entity_poly.type
_entity_poly.pdbx_seq_one_letter_code
_entity_poly.pdbx_strand_id
1 'polypeptide(L)'
;MICGLVFMICIAFLKNSSIRSTCPIKDFLDRHFISIFMLALLFTILAIVASSLALVENQRSMKTTDKLKGAILSQAQNARRTIRKVTNAMRHMQYLLLPYDPALAMSFNLTSRQLGKDSQNIQLFLDKNGRTIDRVLQTPYVVHLVVVAVNLVLLVSALVLLLLHWYPGLVVAIFLCWILTTLIWVLTGFDFFLHNFAKDTCSALKDFQQNSHNSSLSSILPCLDPERSEKLMGQIGYTIHSFINQLNSKVTEIANSLGIDEQNDDLVGLLRICNPFSGPPNYSYIPSSCSDAIPVGKLPEAISGITCYLNDMETCRKSGKLISRASYNMAWAYSHSVQDFLDIYPTLLSLSECSFVKDGISDVVSQHCRPFKTALRLLWASMLSLAIVMVFLITVLVTKVFQDRGRSFTKFAITPCLPP
;
A
#
# COMPACT_ATOMS: atom_id res chain seq x y z
N MET A 1 2.11 12.72 36.39
CA MET A 1 0.80 13.31 36.05
C MET A 1 -0.15 13.38 37.24
N ILE A 2 -0.39 12.29 37.97
CA ILE A 2 -1.21 12.31 39.20
C ILE A 2 -0.63 13.26 40.25
N CYS A 3 0.70 13.31 40.42
CA CYS A 3 1.32 14.28 41.33
C CYS A 3 1.08 15.75 40.97
N GLY A 4 0.87 16.10 39.69
CA GLY A 4 0.61 17.49 39.29
C GLY A 4 -0.85 17.90 39.49
N LEU A 5 -1.78 16.98 39.25
CA LEU A 5 -3.20 17.13 39.60
C LEU A 5 -3.40 17.15 41.13
N VAL A 6 -2.73 16.26 41.86
CA VAL A 6 -2.71 16.24 43.34
C VAL A 6 -2.06 17.52 43.88
N PHE A 7 -1.01 18.04 43.25
CA PHE A 7 -0.41 19.32 43.65
C PHE A 7 -1.36 20.51 43.39
N MET A 8 -2.06 20.54 42.25
CA MET A 8 -3.08 21.57 41.95
C MET A 8 -4.32 21.46 42.85
N ILE A 9 -4.76 20.24 43.18
CA ILE A 9 -5.85 19.97 44.12
C ILE A 9 -5.42 20.36 45.54
N CYS A 10 -4.21 20.00 45.98
CA CYS A 10 -3.65 20.46 47.26
C CYS A 10 -3.58 21.98 47.32
N ILE A 11 -3.20 22.67 46.24
CA ILE A 11 -3.19 24.14 46.17
C ILE A 11 -4.60 24.73 46.19
N ALA A 12 -5.58 24.09 45.53
CA ALA A 12 -6.97 24.51 45.56
C ALA A 12 -7.62 24.29 46.95
N PHE A 13 -7.23 23.25 47.69
CA PHE A 13 -7.69 22.94 49.05
C PHE A 13 -6.94 23.73 50.14
N LEU A 14 -5.67 24.13 49.91
CA LEU A 14 -4.93 25.06 50.78
C LEU A 14 -5.51 26.48 50.79
N LYS A 15 -6.54 26.74 49.97
CA LYS A 15 -7.39 27.94 50.02
C LYS A 15 -8.06 28.16 51.39
N ASN A 16 -8.18 27.14 52.24
CA ASN A 16 -9.02 27.21 53.44
C ASN A 16 -8.29 27.13 54.79
N SER A 17 -6.96 27.05 54.82
CA SER A 17 -6.22 27.05 56.10
C SER A 17 -5.31 28.27 56.18
N SER A 18 -5.65 29.15 57.13
CA SER A 18 -4.84 30.22 57.66
C SER A 18 -3.50 29.68 58.18
N ILE A 19 -2.57 29.35 57.28
CA ILE A 19 -1.19 29.03 57.65
C ILE A 19 -0.36 30.26 57.33
N ARG A 20 -0.26 31.11 58.36
CA ARG A 20 0.76 32.13 58.51
C ARG A 20 2.09 31.41 58.74
N SER A 21 2.70 30.88 57.69
CA SER A 21 4.10 30.43 57.73
C SER A 21 4.94 31.33 56.85
N THR A 22 5.91 31.98 57.49
CA THR A 22 7.03 32.67 56.85
C THR A 22 7.86 31.61 56.12
N CYS A 23 7.49 31.25 54.89
CA CYS A 23 8.21 30.26 54.12
C CYS A 23 9.50 30.88 53.53
N PRO A 24 10.70 30.32 53.77
CA PRO A 24 11.95 30.76 53.13
C PRO A 24 11.91 30.66 51.60
N ILE A 25 10.98 29.85 51.08
CA ILE A 25 10.66 29.73 49.65
C ILE A 25 10.10 31.05 49.09
N LYS A 26 9.32 31.82 49.87
CA LYS A 26 8.69 33.06 49.41
C LYS A 26 9.74 34.15 49.14
N ASP A 27 10.68 34.35 50.06
CA ASP A 27 11.75 35.36 49.93
C ASP A 27 12.72 35.01 48.79
N PHE A 28 13.01 33.71 48.59
CA PHE A 28 13.81 33.25 47.45
C PHE A 28 13.13 33.53 46.10
N LEU A 29 11.81 33.29 46.02
CA LEU A 29 11.03 33.53 44.81
C LEU A 29 10.90 35.03 44.50
N ASP A 30 10.71 35.89 45.49
CA ASP A 30 10.59 37.35 45.27
C ASP A 30 11.87 37.97 44.70
N ARG A 31 13.05 37.43 45.06
CA ARG A 31 14.36 37.86 44.55
C ARG A 31 14.62 37.47 43.09
N HIS A 32 13.91 36.47 42.56
CA HIS A 32 14.07 35.94 41.20
C HIS A 32 12.88 36.21 40.26
N PHE A 33 12.05 37.21 40.57
CA PHE A 33 10.83 37.55 39.81
C PHE A 33 11.06 37.75 38.30
N ILE A 34 12.07 38.57 37.94
CA ILE A 34 12.40 38.85 36.53
C ILE A 34 12.87 37.57 35.83
N SER A 35 13.65 36.73 36.52
CA SER A 35 14.18 35.48 35.97
C SER A 35 13.07 34.48 35.64
N ILE A 36 12.06 34.32 36.51
CA ILE A 36 10.92 33.41 36.26
C ILE A 36 10.02 33.94 35.15
N PHE A 37 9.85 35.25 35.03
CA PHE A 37 9.11 35.84 33.91
C PHE A 37 9.83 35.60 32.57
N MET A 38 11.15 35.82 32.51
CA MET A 38 11.94 35.52 31.31
C MET A 38 11.92 34.04 30.96
N LEU A 39 11.94 33.16 31.96
CA LEU A 39 11.81 31.71 31.76
C LEU A 39 10.44 31.32 31.20
N ALA A 40 9.35 31.94 31.69
CA ALA A 40 8.02 31.74 31.17
C ALA A 40 7.93 32.15 29.69
N LEU A 41 8.48 33.33 29.34
CA LEU A 41 8.54 33.80 27.96
C LEU A 41 9.33 32.85 27.06
N LEU A 42 10.51 32.40 27.51
CA LEU A 42 11.33 31.45 26.77
C LEU A 42 10.56 30.15 26.46
N PHE A 43 9.94 29.54 27.48
CA PHE A 43 9.16 28.31 27.28
C PHE A 43 7.90 28.53 26.43
N THR A 44 7.27 29.70 26.47
CA THR A 44 6.16 30.01 25.54
C THR A 44 6.64 30.06 24.09
N ILE A 45 7.79 30.67 23.82
CA ILE A 45 8.38 30.71 22.47
C ILE A 45 8.72 29.28 22.02
N LEU A 46 9.37 28.49 22.87
CA LEU A 46 9.68 27.10 22.57
C LEU A 46 8.41 26.27 22.31
N ALA A 47 7.33 26.51 23.07
CA ALA A 47 6.06 25.80 22.88
C ALA A 47 5.40 26.17 21.54
N ILE A 48 5.48 27.43 21.13
CA ILE A 48 5.01 27.90 19.81
C ILE A 48 5.83 27.25 18.69
N VAL A 49 7.15 27.23 18.81
CA VAL A 49 8.05 26.60 17.82
C VAL A 49 7.82 25.08 17.74
N ALA A 50 7.66 24.40 18.88
CA ALA A 50 7.36 22.97 18.91
C ALA A 50 5.98 22.66 18.31
N SER A 51 4.99 23.53 18.55
CA SER A 51 3.65 23.40 17.96
C SER A 51 3.67 23.61 16.44
N SER A 52 4.43 24.59 15.94
CA SER A 52 4.55 24.82 14.50
C SER A 52 5.28 23.67 13.80
N LEU A 53 6.35 23.13 14.42
CA LEU A 53 7.02 21.94 13.93
C LEU A 53 6.08 20.72 13.87
N ALA A 54 5.27 20.52 14.92
CA ALA A 54 4.31 19.41 14.97
C ALA A 54 3.28 19.51 13.85
N LEU A 55 2.83 20.73 13.51
CA LEU A 55 1.91 20.96 12.40
C LEU A 55 2.53 20.62 11.04
N VAL A 56 3.78 21.03 10.81
CA VAL A 56 4.52 20.76 9.58
C VAL A 56 4.75 19.25 9.42
N GLU A 57 5.21 18.58 10.47
CA GLU A 57 5.48 17.15 10.43
C GLU A 57 4.19 16.32 10.32
N ASN A 58 3.07 16.77 10.90
CA ASN A 58 1.75 16.14 10.70
C ASN A 58 1.32 16.18 9.23
N GLN A 59 1.46 17.34 8.57
CA GLN A 59 1.16 17.46 7.14
C GLN A 59 2.10 16.61 6.28
N ARG A 60 3.40 16.56 6.62
CA ARG A 60 4.38 15.72 5.92
C ARG A 60 4.06 14.24 6.06
N SER A 61 3.68 13.80 7.25
CA SER A 61 3.30 12.41 7.53
C SER A 61 2.06 12.00 6.73
N MET A 62 1.02 12.84 6.72
CA MET A 62 -0.20 12.61 5.91
C MET A 62 0.14 12.44 4.42
N LYS A 63 0.86 13.42 3.82
CA LYS A 63 1.24 13.36 2.40
C LYS A 63 2.04 12.11 2.05
N THR A 64 2.93 11.69 2.95
CA THR A 64 3.77 10.52 2.68
C THR A 64 2.98 9.21 2.82
N THR A 65 2.04 9.17 3.75
CA THR A 65 1.13 8.04 3.95
C THR A 65 0.17 7.89 2.77
N ASP A 66 -0.34 9.01 2.23
CA ASP A 66 -1.19 9.02 1.03
C ASP A 66 -0.42 8.51 -0.20
N LYS A 67 0.85 8.90 -0.38
CA LYS A 67 1.69 8.39 -1.46
C LYS A 67 1.90 6.88 -1.35
N LEU A 68 2.24 6.40 -0.15
CA LEU A 68 2.40 4.96 0.11
C LEU A 68 1.11 4.18 -0.19
N LYS A 69 -0.03 4.70 0.29
CA LYS A 69 -1.35 4.13 -0.02
C LYS A 69 -1.60 4.09 -1.52
N GLY A 70 -1.40 5.21 -2.22
CA GLY A 70 -1.62 5.33 -3.65
C GLY A 70 -0.78 4.33 -4.45
N ALA A 71 0.48 4.14 -4.07
CA ALA A 71 1.36 3.14 -4.67
C ALA A 71 0.83 1.72 -4.46
N ILE A 72 0.45 1.34 -3.23
CA ILE A 72 -0.10 0.00 -2.93
C ILE A 72 -1.41 -0.25 -3.70
N LEU A 73 -2.33 0.72 -3.70
CA LEU A 73 -3.59 0.59 -4.43
C LEU A 73 -3.38 0.49 -5.94
N SER A 74 -2.40 1.23 -6.49
CA SER A 74 -2.02 1.14 -7.90
C SER A 74 -1.51 -0.25 -8.26
N GLN A 75 -0.63 -0.83 -7.43
CA GLN A 75 -0.12 -2.19 -7.66
C GLN A 75 -1.22 -3.24 -7.58
N ALA A 76 -2.13 -3.14 -6.60
CA ALA A 76 -3.29 -4.01 -6.50
C ALA A 76 -4.24 -3.87 -7.72
N GLN A 77 -4.42 -2.65 -8.23
CA GLN A 77 -5.24 -2.43 -9.43
C GLN A 77 -4.59 -3.01 -10.69
N ASN A 78 -3.27 -2.90 -10.82
CA ASN A 78 -2.53 -3.53 -11.91
C ASN A 78 -2.62 -5.06 -11.82
N ALA A 79 -2.44 -5.67 -10.64
CA ALA A 79 -2.63 -7.11 -10.43
C ALA A 79 -4.00 -7.57 -10.93
N ARG A 80 -5.06 -6.84 -10.56
CA ARG A 80 -6.43 -7.12 -11.00
C ARG A 80 -6.58 -7.06 -12.51
N ARG A 81 -6.02 -6.04 -13.18
CA ARG A 81 -6.06 -5.90 -14.65
C ARG A 81 -5.39 -7.10 -15.31
N THR A 82 -4.24 -7.52 -14.79
CA THR A 82 -3.47 -8.64 -15.29
C THR A 82 -4.24 -9.96 -15.15
N ILE A 83 -4.80 -10.24 -13.96
CA ILE A 83 -5.65 -11.42 -13.72
C ILE A 83 -6.87 -11.42 -14.65
N ARG A 84 -7.49 -10.25 -14.89
CA ARG A 84 -8.66 -10.13 -15.76
C ARG A 84 -8.34 -10.40 -17.23
N LYS A 85 -7.16 -9.98 -17.72
CA LYS A 85 -6.67 -10.32 -19.06
C LYS A 85 -6.56 -11.84 -19.24
N VAL A 86 -5.85 -12.50 -18.31
CA VAL A 86 -5.70 -13.98 -18.30
C VAL A 86 -7.06 -14.67 -18.23
N THR A 87 -7.93 -14.21 -17.33
CA THR A 87 -9.27 -14.79 -17.15
C THR A 87 -10.11 -14.69 -18.42
N ASN A 88 -10.07 -13.55 -19.11
CA ASN A 88 -10.84 -13.35 -20.34
C ASN A 88 -10.34 -14.25 -21.47
N ALA A 89 -9.01 -14.37 -21.65
CA ALA A 89 -8.43 -15.29 -22.61
C ALA A 89 -8.81 -16.75 -22.32
N MET A 90 -8.72 -17.18 -21.04
CA MET A 90 -9.14 -18.54 -20.66
C MET A 90 -10.61 -18.83 -20.94
N ARG A 91 -11.51 -17.86 -20.76
CA ARG A 91 -12.93 -18.01 -21.13
C ARG A 91 -13.14 -18.11 -22.64
N HIS A 92 -12.33 -17.40 -23.41
CA HIS A 92 -12.38 -17.48 -24.87
C HIS A 92 -11.92 -18.87 -25.35
N MET A 93 -10.77 -19.35 -24.87
CA MET A 93 -10.28 -20.72 -25.13
C MET A 93 -11.30 -21.78 -24.72
N GLN A 94 -11.92 -21.64 -23.54
CA GLN A 94 -13.00 -22.54 -23.10
C GLN A 94 -14.15 -22.59 -24.12
N TYR A 95 -14.62 -21.44 -24.59
CA TYR A 95 -15.74 -21.35 -25.53
C TYR A 95 -15.40 -22.02 -26.86
N LEU A 96 -14.19 -21.79 -27.38
CA LEU A 96 -13.71 -22.38 -28.62
C LEU A 96 -13.56 -23.90 -28.55
N LEU A 97 -13.05 -24.41 -27.43
CA LEU A 97 -12.72 -25.83 -27.25
C LEU A 97 -13.88 -26.69 -26.74
N LEU A 98 -14.95 -26.09 -26.21
CA LEU A 98 -16.10 -26.82 -25.66
C LEU A 98 -16.64 -27.95 -26.56
N PRO A 99 -16.81 -27.77 -27.90
CA PRO A 99 -17.32 -28.84 -28.76
C PRO A 99 -16.26 -29.88 -29.18
N TYR A 100 -14.97 -29.65 -28.94
CA TYR A 100 -13.87 -30.51 -29.42
C TYR A 100 -13.10 -31.20 -28.31
N ASP A 101 -12.90 -30.53 -27.17
CA ASP A 101 -12.20 -31.04 -26.00
C ASP A 101 -12.90 -30.57 -24.71
N PRO A 102 -13.95 -31.29 -24.28
CA PRO A 102 -14.72 -30.91 -23.09
C PRO A 102 -13.89 -31.02 -21.80
N ALA A 103 -12.87 -31.89 -21.76
CA ALA A 103 -12.01 -32.05 -20.59
C ALA A 103 -11.09 -30.84 -20.40
N LEU A 104 -10.46 -30.37 -21.49
CA LEU A 104 -9.64 -29.15 -21.47
C LEU A 104 -10.49 -27.89 -21.28
N ALA A 105 -11.67 -27.81 -21.90
CA ALA A 105 -12.60 -26.71 -21.66
C ALA A 105 -13.04 -26.63 -20.19
N MET A 106 -13.24 -27.77 -19.52
CA MET A 106 -13.58 -27.81 -18.10
C MET A 106 -12.45 -27.27 -17.21
N SER A 107 -11.19 -27.58 -17.51
CA SER A 107 -10.04 -27.07 -16.73
C SER A 107 -9.87 -25.56 -16.87
N PHE A 108 -10.08 -25.00 -18.07
CA PHE A 108 -10.12 -23.55 -18.30
C PHE A 108 -11.29 -22.87 -17.58
N ASN A 109 -12.47 -23.50 -17.54
CA ASN A 109 -13.62 -22.98 -16.79
C ASN A 109 -13.31 -22.90 -15.28
N LEU A 110 -12.75 -23.97 -14.69
CA LEU A 110 -12.39 -23.99 -13.27
C LEU A 110 -11.35 -22.90 -12.93
N THR A 111 -10.29 -22.81 -13.73
CA THR A 111 -9.22 -21.84 -13.52
C THR A 111 -9.70 -20.39 -13.70
N SER A 112 -10.47 -20.12 -14.76
CA SER A 112 -11.01 -18.79 -15.03
C SER A 112 -12.06 -18.35 -14.00
N ARG A 113 -12.84 -19.28 -13.44
CA ARG A 113 -13.75 -18.97 -12.32
C ARG A 113 -12.98 -18.62 -11.06
N GLN A 114 -11.94 -19.37 -10.73
CA GLN A 114 -11.10 -19.10 -9.56
C GLN A 114 -10.40 -17.74 -9.68
N LEU A 115 -9.70 -17.49 -10.78
CA LEU A 115 -9.06 -16.19 -11.05
C LEU A 115 -10.07 -15.04 -11.12
N GLY A 116 -11.25 -15.29 -11.68
CA GLY A 116 -12.35 -14.32 -11.72
C GLY A 116 -12.84 -13.95 -10.32
N LYS A 117 -12.98 -14.92 -9.41
CA LYS A 117 -13.35 -14.71 -8.01
C LYS A 117 -12.27 -13.93 -7.27
N ASP A 118 -10.99 -14.27 -7.47
CA ASP A 118 -9.87 -13.56 -6.85
C ASP A 118 -9.78 -12.11 -7.34
N SER A 119 -9.99 -11.87 -8.65
CA SER A 119 -10.09 -10.53 -9.23
C SER A 119 -11.25 -9.70 -8.64
N GLN A 120 -12.40 -10.33 -8.40
CA GLN A 120 -13.55 -9.69 -7.75
C GLN A 120 -13.28 -9.39 -6.28
N ASN A 121 -12.63 -10.29 -5.55
CA ASN A 121 -12.22 -10.06 -4.17
C ASN A 121 -11.25 -8.87 -4.07
N ILE A 122 -10.29 -8.76 -4.98
CA ILE A 122 -9.39 -7.60 -5.07
C ILE A 122 -10.20 -6.33 -5.35
N GLN A 123 -11.18 -6.37 -6.25
CA GLN A 123 -12.03 -5.21 -6.52
C GLN A 123 -12.85 -4.80 -5.28
N LEU A 124 -13.46 -5.76 -4.59
CA LEU A 124 -14.20 -5.49 -3.36
C LEU A 124 -13.29 -4.89 -2.29
N PHE A 125 -12.05 -5.39 -2.15
CA PHE A 125 -11.04 -4.82 -1.28
C PHE A 125 -10.73 -3.37 -1.67
N LEU A 126 -10.49 -3.08 -2.96
CA LEU A 126 -10.20 -1.72 -3.45
C LEU A 126 -11.36 -0.75 -3.20
N ASP A 127 -12.60 -1.16 -3.50
CA ASP A 127 -13.78 -0.30 -3.42
C ASP A 127 -14.23 -0.07 -1.97
N LYS A 128 -14.28 -1.15 -1.15
CA LYS A 128 -14.73 -1.09 0.24
C LYS A 128 -13.65 -0.51 1.15
N ASN A 129 -12.40 -0.96 0.99
CA ASN A 129 -11.32 -0.51 1.85
C ASN A 129 -10.71 0.79 1.36
N GLY A 130 -10.78 1.17 0.08
CA GLY A 130 -10.30 2.47 -0.39
C GLY A 130 -10.85 3.64 0.43
N ARG A 131 -12.18 3.71 0.57
CA ARG A 131 -12.87 4.74 1.37
C ARG A 131 -12.65 4.59 2.88
N THR A 132 -12.61 3.35 3.37
CA THR A 132 -12.42 3.09 4.81
C THR A 132 -11.00 3.45 5.24
N ILE A 133 -10.00 3.08 4.43
CA ILE A 133 -8.60 3.43 4.59
C ILE A 133 -8.42 4.94 4.52
N ASP A 134 -9.11 5.66 3.62
CA ASP A 134 -9.09 7.14 3.61
C ASP A 134 -9.50 7.72 4.96
N ARG A 135 -10.64 7.27 5.51
CA ARG A 135 -11.09 7.77 6.83
C ARG A 135 -10.12 7.43 7.94
N VAL A 136 -9.62 6.20 7.97
CA VAL A 136 -8.69 5.73 9.01
C VAL A 136 -7.37 6.52 8.97
N LEU A 137 -6.88 6.88 7.79
CA LEU A 137 -5.66 7.68 7.63
C LEU A 137 -5.88 9.18 7.87
N GLN A 138 -7.04 9.71 7.50
CA GLN A 138 -7.37 11.13 7.71
C GLN A 138 -7.66 11.45 9.17
N THR A 139 -8.21 10.49 9.92
CA THR A 139 -8.56 10.66 11.36
C THR A 139 -7.38 11.16 12.21
N PRO A 140 -6.20 10.50 12.23
CA PRO A 140 -5.08 10.97 13.04
C PRO A 140 -4.60 12.35 12.61
N TYR A 141 -4.59 12.67 11.31
CA TYR A 141 -4.23 13.99 10.80
C TYR A 141 -5.13 15.10 11.37
N VAL A 142 -6.45 14.89 11.32
CA VAL A 142 -7.44 15.86 11.82
C VAL A 142 -7.33 16.02 13.33
N VAL A 143 -7.15 14.92 14.08
CA VAL A 143 -7.00 14.97 15.54
C VAL A 143 -5.77 15.77 15.94
N HIS A 144 -4.61 15.51 15.31
CA HIS A 144 -3.38 16.27 15.57
C HIS A 144 -3.55 17.76 15.23
N LEU A 145 -4.16 18.06 14.09
CA LEU A 145 -4.42 19.44 13.65
C LEU A 145 -5.25 20.20 14.69
N VAL A 146 -6.36 19.63 15.14
CA VAL A 146 -7.27 20.26 16.11
C VAL A 146 -6.57 20.45 17.46
N VAL A 147 -5.88 19.43 17.99
CA VAL A 147 -5.22 19.52 19.29
C VAL A 147 -4.10 20.56 19.29
N VAL A 148 -3.25 20.57 18.27
CA VAL A 148 -2.15 21.55 18.15
C VAL A 148 -2.69 22.98 17.93
N ALA A 149 -3.75 23.15 17.14
CA ALA A 149 -4.37 24.46 16.92
C ALA A 149 -4.98 25.02 18.21
N VAL A 150 -5.73 24.22 18.96
CA VAL A 150 -6.30 24.62 20.26
C VAL A 150 -5.19 24.94 21.26
N ASN A 151 -4.09 24.17 21.27
CA ASN A 151 -2.92 24.46 22.08
C ASN A 151 -2.31 25.84 21.78
N LEU A 152 -2.13 26.17 20.49
CA LEU A 152 -1.61 27.48 20.07
C LEU A 152 -2.51 28.64 20.53
N VAL A 153 -3.83 28.52 20.33
CA VAL A 153 -4.79 29.55 20.79
C VAL A 153 -4.70 29.74 22.30
N LEU A 154 -4.57 28.65 23.06
CA LEU A 154 -4.46 28.70 24.50
C LEU A 154 -3.12 29.30 24.96
N LEU A 155 -2.02 29.01 24.28
CA LEU A 155 -0.71 29.61 24.55
C LEU A 155 -0.74 31.13 24.35
N VAL A 156 -1.31 31.60 23.24
CA VAL A 156 -1.47 33.04 22.96
C VAL A 156 -2.38 33.69 23.99
N SER A 157 -3.49 33.05 24.33
CA SER A 157 -4.43 33.54 25.36
C SER A 157 -3.75 33.65 26.72
N ALA A 158 -3.00 32.61 27.13
CA ALA A 158 -2.24 32.60 28.38
C ALA A 158 -1.18 33.71 28.41
N LEU A 159 -0.49 33.96 27.29
CA LEU A 159 0.49 35.04 27.15
C LEU A 159 -0.17 36.44 27.29
N VAL A 160 -1.32 36.67 26.65
CA VAL A 160 -2.06 37.93 26.76
C VAL A 160 -2.57 38.14 28.19
N LEU A 161 -3.12 37.10 28.82
CA LEU A 161 -3.60 37.15 30.21
C LEU A 161 -2.45 37.41 31.21
N LEU A 162 -1.28 36.82 30.94
CA LEU A 162 -0.05 37.05 31.70
C LEU A 162 0.40 38.51 31.62
N LEU A 163 0.37 39.12 30.43
CA LEU A 163 0.72 40.53 30.24
C LEU A 163 -0.30 41.48 30.88
N LEU A 164 -1.60 41.15 30.78
CA LEU A 164 -2.69 41.92 31.37
C LEU A 164 -2.79 41.77 32.91
N HIS A 165 -1.98 40.90 33.51
CA HIS A 165 -2.00 40.59 34.95
C HIS A 165 -3.40 40.13 35.46
N TRP A 166 -4.20 39.49 34.59
CA TRP A 166 -5.53 39.03 34.95
C TRP A 166 -5.50 37.61 35.52
N TYR A 167 -5.29 37.52 36.84
CA TYR A 167 -5.04 36.26 37.56
C TYR A 167 -6.15 35.19 37.47
N PRO A 168 -7.46 35.52 37.58
CA PRO A 168 -8.53 34.51 37.47
C PRO A 168 -8.53 33.81 36.10
N GLY A 169 -8.38 34.58 35.02
CA GLY A 169 -8.30 34.05 33.66
C GLY A 169 -7.07 33.16 33.48
N LEU A 170 -5.93 33.55 34.05
CA LEU A 170 -4.68 32.79 33.96
C LEU A 170 -4.78 31.42 34.65
N VAL A 171 -5.45 31.35 35.80
CA VAL A 171 -5.69 30.08 36.51
C VAL A 171 -6.55 29.12 35.67
N VAL A 172 -7.59 29.63 35.00
CA VAL A 172 -8.43 28.83 34.09
C VAL A 172 -7.61 28.35 32.89
N ALA A 173 -6.78 29.23 32.29
CA ALA A 173 -5.92 28.87 31.18
C ALA A 173 -4.91 27.77 31.54
N ILE A 174 -4.29 27.85 32.72
CA ILE A 174 -3.38 26.80 33.24
C ILE A 174 -4.11 25.46 33.37
N PHE A 175 -5.34 25.45 33.87
CA PHE A 175 -6.13 24.24 34.00
C PHE A 175 -6.44 23.59 32.64
N LEU A 176 -6.84 24.40 31.65
CA LEU A 176 -7.04 23.93 30.28
C LEU A 176 -5.75 23.44 29.62
N CYS A 177 -4.61 24.11 29.85
CA CYS A 177 -3.30 23.69 29.36
C CYS A 177 -2.90 22.32 29.91
N TRP A 178 -3.23 22.04 31.17
CA TRP A 178 -3.02 20.72 31.78
C TRP A 178 -3.79 19.63 31.04
N ILE A 179 -5.09 19.85 30.78
CA ILE A 179 -5.92 18.90 30.03
C ILE A 179 -5.33 18.67 28.64
N LEU A 180 -4.99 19.72 27.89
CA LEU A 180 -4.38 19.58 26.57
C LEU A 180 -3.04 18.86 26.61
N THR A 181 -2.21 19.13 27.62
CA THR A 181 -0.93 18.43 27.80
C THR A 181 -1.15 16.94 28.01
N THR A 182 -2.20 16.54 28.73
CA THR A 182 -2.56 15.11 28.88
C THR A 182 -2.90 14.49 27.53
N LEU A 183 -3.67 15.19 26.69
CA LEU A 183 -4.04 14.71 25.35
C LEU A 183 -2.82 14.62 24.43
N ILE A 184 -1.92 15.61 24.46
CA ILE A 184 -0.67 15.60 23.69
C ILE A 184 0.20 14.41 24.10
N TRP A 185 0.30 14.07 25.38
CA TRP A 185 1.02 12.87 25.84
C TRP A 185 0.43 11.57 25.30
N VAL A 186 -0.90 11.46 25.27
CA VAL A 186 -1.59 10.29 24.69
C VAL A 186 -1.31 10.19 23.18
N LEU A 187 -1.38 11.30 22.46
CA LEU A 187 -1.08 11.35 21.03
C LEU A 187 0.38 10.97 20.73
N THR A 188 1.34 11.45 21.52
CA THR A 188 2.75 11.04 21.40
C THR A 188 2.91 9.52 21.58
N GLY A 189 2.17 8.91 22.49
CA GLY A 189 2.14 7.45 22.66
C GLY A 189 1.57 6.73 21.43
N PHE A 190 0.51 7.28 20.84
CA PHE A 190 -0.07 6.77 19.60
C PHE A 190 0.90 6.91 18.40
N ASP A 191 1.60 8.03 18.27
CA ASP A 191 2.61 8.23 17.23
C ASP A 191 3.79 7.27 17.36
N PHE A 192 4.17 6.92 18.59
CA PHE A 192 5.18 5.91 18.85
C PHE A 192 4.73 4.54 18.32
N PHE A 193 3.47 4.18 18.56
CA PHE A 193 2.88 2.96 17.99
C PHE A 193 2.90 3.00 16.46
N LEU A 194 2.48 4.11 15.83
CA LEU A 194 2.51 4.27 14.38
C LEU A 194 3.93 4.17 13.81
N HIS A 195 4.94 4.72 14.49
CA HIS A 195 6.32 4.62 14.07
C HIS A 195 6.82 3.16 14.03
N ASN A 196 6.51 2.39 15.08
CA ASN A 196 6.87 0.97 15.14
C ASN A 196 6.08 0.16 14.12
N PHE A 197 4.76 0.38 14.03
CA PHE A 197 3.91 -0.26 13.03
C PHE A 197 4.43 -0.02 11.60
N ALA A 198 4.87 1.19 11.28
CA ALA A 198 5.46 1.52 9.98
C ALA A 198 6.78 0.79 9.74
N LYS A 199 7.62 0.66 10.77
CA LYS A 199 8.87 -0.10 10.70
C LYS A 199 8.59 -1.58 10.45
N ASP A 200 7.64 -2.16 11.16
CA ASP A 200 7.28 -3.57 11.07
C ASP A 200 6.62 -3.88 9.73
N THR A 201 5.70 -3.04 9.27
CA THR A 201 5.05 -3.17 7.96
C THR A 201 6.08 -3.11 6.83
N CYS A 202 6.98 -2.12 6.85
CA CYS A 202 8.02 -2.01 5.83
C CYS A 202 9.06 -3.13 5.91
N SER A 203 9.33 -3.67 7.09
CA SER A 203 10.17 -4.86 7.24
C SER A 203 9.48 -6.06 6.61
N ALA A 204 8.21 -6.30 6.92
CA ALA A 204 7.43 -7.41 6.36
C ALA A 204 7.33 -7.34 4.82
N LEU A 205 7.17 -6.14 4.25
CA LEU A 205 7.19 -5.95 2.80
C LEU A 205 8.58 -6.26 2.19
N LYS A 206 9.65 -5.86 2.87
CA LYS A 206 11.03 -6.15 2.44
C LYS A 206 11.34 -7.64 2.55
N ASP A 207 10.90 -8.29 3.62
CA ASP A 207 11.09 -9.73 3.84
C ASP A 207 10.32 -10.52 2.77
N PHE A 208 9.10 -10.09 2.43
CA PHE A 208 8.33 -10.67 1.34
C PHE A 208 9.00 -10.50 -0.03
N GLN A 209 9.58 -9.32 -0.31
CA GLN A 209 10.35 -9.08 -1.52
C GLN A 209 11.52 -10.07 -1.64
N GLN A 210 12.23 -10.31 -0.55
CA GLN A 210 13.39 -11.20 -0.53
C GLN A 210 13.00 -12.68 -0.59
N ASN A 211 11.99 -13.08 0.18
CA ASN A 211 11.51 -14.46 0.27
C ASN A 211 9.97 -14.51 0.32
N SER A 212 9.33 -14.71 -0.83
CA SER A 212 7.86 -14.77 -0.96
C SER A 212 7.20 -15.96 -0.24
N HIS A 213 7.96 -17.03 0.06
CA HIS A 213 7.44 -18.29 0.61
C HIS A 213 7.53 -18.38 2.14
N ASN A 214 8.57 -17.79 2.74
CA ASN A 214 8.82 -17.85 4.18
C ASN A 214 8.48 -16.55 4.90
N SER A 215 7.55 -15.77 4.33
CA SER A 215 7.16 -14.47 4.87
C SER A 215 5.74 -14.50 5.45
N SER A 216 5.49 -13.66 6.46
CA SER A 216 4.15 -13.49 7.05
C SER A 216 3.08 -13.10 6.01
N LEU A 217 3.48 -12.38 4.95
CA LEU A 217 2.62 -12.00 3.82
C LEU A 217 2.29 -13.15 2.85
N SER A 218 3.00 -14.28 2.90
CA SER A 218 2.81 -15.41 1.97
C SER A 218 1.40 -16.02 2.07
N SER A 219 0.83 -16.01 3.28
CA SER A 219 -0.55 -16.46 3.53
C SER A 219 -1.62 -15.57 2.89
N ILE A 220 -1.27 -14.33 2.50
CA ILE A 220 -2.20 -13.33 1.98
C ILE A 220 -2.08 -13.22 0.44
N LEU A 221 -0.88 -13.43 -0.11
CA LEU A 221 -0.64 -13.46 -1.56
C LEU A 221 -0.15 -14.86 -1.98
N PRO A 222 -1.05 -15.74 -2.47
CA PRO A 222 -0.70 -17.10 -2.86
C PRO A 222 0.16 -17.09 -4.12
N CYS A 223 1.47 -17.09 -3.93
CA CYS A 223 2.45 -17.23 -4.99
C CYS A 223 2.92 -18.70 -5.05
N LEU A 224 3.10 -19.26 -6.26
CA LEU A 224 3.64 -20.61 -6.40
C LEU A 224 5.12 -20.62 -6.05
N ASP A 225 5.58 -21.71 -5.41
CA ASP A 225 7.01 -21.94 -5.20
C ASP A 225 7.74 -21.98 -6.55
N PRO A 226 8.97 -21.44 -6.68
CA PRO A 226 9.68 -21.36 -7.95
C PRO A 226 9.78 -22.71 -8.66
N GLU A 227 10.09 -23.77 -7.93
CA GLU A 227 10.16 -25.15 -8.45
C GLU A 227 8.82 -25.63 -9.02
N ARG A 228 7.72 -25.33 -8.33
CA ARG A 228 6.38 -25.70 -8.78
C ARG A 228 5.96 -24.88 -10.00
N SER A 229 6.30 -23.59 -10.03
CA SER A 229 6.08 -22.70 -11.17
C SER A 229 6.86 -23.20 -12.39
N GLU A 230 8.15 -23.50 -12.26
CA GLU A 230 9.01 -23.99 -13.34
C GLU A 230 8.50 -25.32 -13.89
N LYS A 231 8.16 -26.27 -13.02
CA LYS A 231 7.59 -27.56 -13.44
C LYS A 231 6.26 -27.40 -14.18
N LEU A 232 5.37 -26.53 -13.69
CA LEU A 232 4.08 -26.28 -14.33
C LEU A 232 4.26 -25.60 -15.70
N MET A 233 5.07 -24.54 -15.77
CA MET A 233 5.33 -23.82 -17.01
C MET A 233 6.07 -24.70 -18.02
N GLY A 234 7.02 -25.52 -17.58
CA GLY A 234 7.71 -26.50 -18.42
C GLY A 234 6.77 -27.57 -18.98
N GLN A 235 5.83 -28.09 -18.17
CA GLN A 235 4.81 -29.03 -18.65
C GLN A 235 3.87 -28.40 -19.69
N ILE A 236 3.50 -27.13 -19.50
CA ILE A 236 2.69 -26.40 -20.48
C ILE A 236 3.49 -26.15 -21.77
N GLY A 237 4.75 -25.73 -21.65
CA GLY A 237 5.65 -25.54 -22.79
C GLY A 237 5.83 -26.82 -23.61
N TYR A 238 6.05 -27.97 -22.94
CA TYR A 238 6.09 -29.29 -23.59
C TYR A 238 4.80 -29.60 -24.36
N THR A 239 3.64 -29.36 -23.74
CA THR A 239 2.34 -29.67 -24.34
C THR A 239 2.13 -28.88 -25.64
N ILE A 240 2.45 -27.59 -25.64
CA ILE A 240 2.30 -26.73 -26.82
C ILE A 240 3.35 -27.06 -27.86
N HIS A 241 4.60 -27.29 -27.45
CA HIS A 241 5.67 -27.70 -28.36
C HIS A 241 5.30 -29.00 -29.09
N SER A 242 4.80 -30.01 -28.36
CA SER A 242 4.36 -31.28 -28.94
C SER A 242 3.17 -31.09 -29.87
N PHE A 243 2.18 -30.28 -29.47
CA PHE A 243 1.03 -29.97 -30.32
C PHE A 243 1.43 -29.31 -31.65
N ILE A 244 2.28 -28.28 -31.61
CA ILE A 244 2.73 -27.59 -32.83
C ILE A 244 3.55 -28.52 -33.72
N ASN A 245 4.40 -29.38 -33.15
CA ASN A 245 5.17 -30.36 -33.94
C ASN A 245 4.26 -31.41 -34.61
N GLN A 246 3.24 -31.90 -33.90
CA GLN A 246 2.24 -32.81 -34.48
C GLN A 246 1.48 -32.11 -35.62
N LEU A 247 1.14 -30.84 -35.43
CA LEU A 247 0.44 -30.05 -36.43
C LEU A 247 1.31 -29.83 -37.68
N ASN A 248 2.59 -29.47 -37.50
CA ASN A 248 3.56 -29.38 -38.59
C ASN A 248 3.70 -30.71 -39.36
N SER A 249 3.78 -31.84 -38.65
CA SER A 249 3.82 -33.17 -39.29
C SER A 249 2.58 -33.45 -40.14
N LYS A 250 1.38 -33.08 -39.67
CA LYS A 250 0.14 -33.24 -40.44
C LYS A 250 0.06 -32.30 -41.65
N VAL A 251 0.59 -31.09 -41.53
CA VAL A 251 0.69 -30.17 -42.66
C VAL A 251 1.60 -30.73 -43.75
N THR A 252 2.75 -31.31 -43.39
CA THR A 252 3.64 -31.99 -44.34
C THR A 252 2.95 -33.18 -45.01
N GLU A 253 2.22 -34.00 -44.25
CA GLU A 253 1.44 -35.13 -44.81
C GLU A 253 0.42 -34.67 -45.87
N ILE A 254 -0.29 -33.57 -45.59
CA ILE A 254 -1.26 -32.98 -46.53
C ILE A 254 -0.55 -32.39 -47.75
N ALA A 255 0.56 -31.68 -47.58
CA ALA A 255 1.33 -31.11 -48.68
C ALA A 255 1.82 -32.21 -49.65
N ASN A 256 2.35 -33.30 -49.11
CA ASN A 256 2.79 -34.46 -49.90
C ASN A 256 1.62 -35.09 -50.67
N SER A 257 0.43 -35.19 -50.05
CA SER A 257 -0.76 -35.74 -50.72
C SER A 257 -1.30 -34.87 -51.85
N LEU A 258 -0.94 -33.58 -51.89
CA LEU A 258 -1.27 -32.63 -52.97
C LEU A 258 -0.22 -32.64 -54.09
N GLY A 259 0.84 -33.45 -53.98
CA GLY A 259 1.93 -33.50 -54.97
C GLY A 259 2.82 -32.25 -54.94
N ILE A 260 2.84 -31.52 -53.82
CA ILE A 260 3.83 -30.46 -53.59
C ILE A 260 5.14 -31.16 -53.23
N ASP A 261 5.98 -31.37 -54.24
CA ASP A 261 7.20 -32.19 -54.16
C ASP A 261 8.32 -31.49 -53.38
N GLU A 262 9.16 -32.28 -52.68
CA GLU A 262 10.25 -31.83 -51.79
C GLU A 262 11.36 -31.02 -52.51
N GLN A 263 11.34 -30.92 -53.85
CA GLN A 263 12.28 -30.09 -54.61
C GLN A 263 12.01 -28.58 -54.50
N ASN A 264 10.81 -28.18 -54.07
CA ASN A 264 10.47 -26.78 -53.77
C ASN A 264 10.46 -26.57 -52.24
N ASP A 265 11.62 -26.71 -51.61
CA ASP A 265 11.85 -26.55 -50.16
C ASP A 265 11.26 -25.21 -49.62
N ASP A 266 11.24 -24.18 -50.47
CA ASP A 266 10.66 -22.85 -50.19
C ASP A 266 9.14 -22.86 -49.92
N LEU A 267 8.35 -23.68 -50.64
CA LEU A 267 6.88 -23.63 -50.53
C LEU A 267 6.36 -24.44 -49.32
N VAL A 268 7.02 -25.56 -49.02
CA VAL A 268 6.74 -26.38 -47.82
C VAL A 268 7.27 -25.68 -46.56
N GLY A 269 8.43 -25.02 -46.65
CA GLY A 269 8.94 -24.13 -45.61
C GLY A 269 7.98 -22.98 -45.29
N LEU A 270 7.30 -22.43 -46.30
CA LEU A 270 6.29 -21.37 -46.13
C LEU A 270 5.05 -21.80 -45.34
N LEU A 271 4.71 -23.10 -45.31
CA LEU A 271 3.56 -23.62 -44.55
C LEU A 271 3.91 -24.07 -43.12
N ARG A 272 5.15 -23.89 -42.69
CA ARG A 272 5.61 -24.29 -41.35
C ARG A 272 5.00 -23.37 -40.29
N ILE A 273 4.29 -23.96 -39.33
CA ILE A 273 3.79 -23.26 -38.15
C ILE A 273 4.95 -23.00 -37.19
N CYS A 274 5.04 -21.74 -36.76
CA CYS A 274 5.94 -21.26 -35.71
C CYS A 274 5.75 -22.07 -34.43
N ASN A 275 6.85 -22.66 -33.94
CA ASN A 275 6.92 -23.21 -32.59
C ASN A 275 7.79 -22.29 -31.73
N PRO A 276 7.19 -21.47 -30.84
CA PRO A 276 7.93 -20.53 -30.02
C PRO A 276 8.56 -21.19 -28.79
N PHE A 277 8.52 -22.51 -28.65
CA PHE A 277 9.13 -23.25 -27.56
C PHE A 277 10.33 -24.05 -28.05
N SER A 278 11.44 -24.02 -27.30
CA SER A 278 12.61 -24.84 -27.58
C SER A 278 12.34 -26.34 -27.40
N GLY A 279 13.22 -27.18 -27.95
CA GLY A 279 13.17 -28.63 -27.75
C GLY A 279 13.54 -29.06 -26.33
N PRO A 280 13.52 -30.38 -26.05
CA PRO A 280 13.97 -30.92 -24.77
C PRO A 280 15.41 -30.48 -24.44
N PRO A 281 15.75 -30.33 -23.14
CA PRO A 281 14.95 -30.68 -21.97
C PRO A 281 14.07 -29.56 -21.40
N ASN A 282 14.33 -28.29 -21.76
CA ASN A 282 13.82 -27.14 -21.00
C ASN A 282 12.52 -26.53 -21.53
N TYR A 283 12.15 -26.76 -22.80
CA TYR A 283 10.94 -26.20 -23.42
C TYR A 283 10.73 -24.71 -23.14
N SER A 284 11.82 -23.93 -23.20
CA SER A 284 11.81 -22.50 -22.92
C SER A 284 11.08 -21.73 -24.02
N TYR A 285 10.38 -20.67 -23.63
CA TYR A 285 9.67 -19.78 -24.55
C TYR A 285 10.63 -18.79 -25.21
N ILE A 286 10.81 -18.91 -26.52
CA ILE A 286 11.72 -18.13 -27.36
C ILE A 286 10.93 -17.63 -28.58
N PRO A 287 10.15 -16.54 -28.46
CA PRO A 287 9.32 -16.04 -29.55
C PRO A 287 10.13 -15.55 -30.77
N SER A 288 11.41 -15.20 -30.57
CA SER A 288 12.32 -14.78 -31.66
C SER A 288 12.71 -15.89 -32.62
N SER A 289 12.51 -17.16 -32.27
CA SER A 289 12.78 -18.30 -33.16
C SER A 289 11.82 -18.37 -34.36
N CYS A 290 10.76 -17.57 -34.37
CA CYS A 290 9.68 -17.62 -35.34
C CYS A 290 9.73 -16.54 -36.43
N SER A 291 10.91 -16.02 -36.75
CA SER A 291 11.08 -14.88 -37.67
C SER A 291 10.56 -15.15 -39.10
N ASP A 292 10.58 -16.42 -39.54
CA ASP A 292 10.21 -16.81 -40.93
C ASP A 292 9.01 -17.79 -41.01
N ALA A 293 8.29 -18.03 -39.91
CA ALA A 293 7.26 -19.07 -39.82
C ALA A 293 5.84 -18.50 -39.59
N ILE A 294 4.80 -19.24 -40.00
CA ILE A 294 3.41 -18.81 -39.85
C ILE A 294 2.98 -18.89 -38.37
N PRO A 295 2.41 -17.83 -37.78
CA PRO A 295 1.83 -17.90 -36.44
C PRO A 295 0.72 -18.94 -36.38
N VAL A 296 0.61 -19.70 -35.29
CA VAL A 296 -0.41 -20.75 -35.17
C VAL A 296 -1.84 -20.23 -35.39
N GLY A 297 -2.14 -18.98 -34.98
CA GLY A 297 -3.42 -18.33 -35.22
C GLY A 297 -3.78 -18.10 -36.69
N LYS A 298 -2.78 -18.10 -37.60
CA LYS A 298 -2.95 -17.93 -39.05
C LYS A 298 -3.07 -19.24 -39.84
N LEU A 299 -3.04 -20.37 -39.15
CA LEU A 299 -3.26 -21.68 -39.74
C LEU A 299 -4.60 -21.78 -40.51
N PRO A 300 -5.73 -21.28 -40.00
CA PRO A 300 -7.02 -21.48 -40.65
C PRO A 300 -7.11 -20.77 -42.00
N GLU A 301 -6.43 -19.64 -42.16
CA GLU A 301 -6.29 -18.93 -43.43
C GLU A 301 -5.48 -19.78 -44.42
N ALA A 302 -4.37 -20.37 -43.97
CA ALA A 302 -3.51 -21.21 -44.82
C ALA A 302 -4.23 -22.47 -45.34
N ILE A 303 -5.10 -23.08 -44.53
CA ILE A 303 -5.83 -24.31 -44.92
C ILE A 303 -7.18 -24.05 -45.58
N SER A 304 -7.65 -22.79 -45.63
CA SER A 304 -8.97 -22.43 -46.19
C SER A 304 -9.11 -22.82 -47.67
N GLY A 305 -8.03 -22.67 -48.46
CA GLY A 305 -8.03 -22.98 -49.89
C GLY A 305 -8.21 -24.47 -50.21
N ILE A 306 -7.77 -25.35 -49.31
CA ILE A 306 -7.85 -26.81 -49.44
C ILE A 306 -9.02 -27.42 -48.65
N THR A 307 -9.90 -26.57 -48.11
CA THR A 307 -11.07 -26.98 -47.31
C THR A 307 -12.30 -27.16 -48.18
N CYS A 308 -12.95 -28.31 -48.01
CA CYS A 308 -14.24 -28.64 -48.55
C CYS A 308 -15.37 -28.08 -47.65
N TYR A 309 -16.08 -27.07 -48.15
CA TYR A 309 -17.28 -26.55 -47.51
C TYR A 309 -18.55 -27.26 -47.98
N LEU A 310 -18.49 -28.19 -48.93
CA LEU A 310 -19.64 -28.97 -49.36
C LEU A 310 -19.81 -30.21 -48.47
N ASN A 311 -21.02 -30.77 -48.43
CA ASN A 311 -21.28 -32.01 -47.68
C ASN A 311 -20.76 -33.26 -48.43
N ASP A 312 -20.47 -33.13 -49.72
CA ASP A 312 -19.95 -34.21 -50.57
C ASP A 312 -18.43 -34.15 -50.70
N MET A 313 -17.75 -35.01 -49.95
CA MET A 313 -16.29 -35.07 -49.92
C MET A 313 -15.69 -35.68 -51.19
N GLU A 314 -16.43 -36.53 -51.92
CA GLU A 314 -15.93 -37.14 -53.17
C GLU A 314 -15.78 -36.09 -54.27
N THR A 315 -16.76 -35.20 -54.39
CA THR A 315 -16.68 -34.07 -55.32
C THR A 315 -15.56 -33.11 -54.94
N CYS A 316 -15.39 -32.83 -53.64
CA CYS A 316 -14.31 -31.99 -53.15
C CYS A 316 -12.91 -32.58 -53.41
N ARG A 317 -12.75 -33.90 -53.26
CA ARG A 317 -11.48 -34.58 -53.52
C ARG A 317 -11.05 -34.45 -54.98
N LYS A 318 -12.00 -34.50 -55.92
CA LYS A 318 -11.74 -34.24 -57.35
C LYS A 318 -11.27 -32.81 -57.63
N SER A 319 -11.67 -31.85 -56.79
CA SER A 319 -11.24 -30.44 -56.88
C SER A 319 -9.99 -30.12 -56.06
N GLY A 320 -9.25 -31.12 -55.55
CA GLY A 320 -8.03 -30.93 -54.76
C GLY A 320 -8.27 -30.47 -53.31
N LYS A 321 -9.52 -30.54 -52.82
CA LYS A 321 -9.87 -30.17 -51.44
C LYS A 321 -9.89 -31.40 -50.55
N LEU A 322 -9.00 -31.43 -49.56
CA LEU A 322 -8.72 -32.59 -48.72
C LEU A 322 -9.26 -32.48 -47.30
N ILE A 323 -9.54 -31.25 -46.83
CA ILE A 323 -9.97 -31.02 -45.45
C ILE A 323 -11.49 -30.91 -45.38
N SER A 324 -12.12 -31.67 -44.49
CA SER A 324 -13.57 -31.57 -44.26
C SER A 324 -13.92 -30.28 -43.49
N ARG A 325 -15.15 -29.78 -43.64
CA ARG A 325 -15.66 -28.64 -42.85
C ARG A 325 -15.52 -28.86 -41.33
N ALA A 326 -15.75 -30.08 -40.84
CA ALA A 326 -15.62 -30.40 -39.41
C ALA A 326 -14.16 -30.29 -38.94
N SER A 327 -13.23 -30.86 -39.72
CA SER A 327 -11.79 -30.77 -39.45
C SER A 327 -11.28 -29.33 -39.50
N TYR A 328 -11.78 -28.52 -40.44
CA TYR A 328 -11.48 -27.10 -40.53
C TYR A 328 -11.93 -26.33 -39.28
N ASN A 329 -13.18 -26.53 -38.83
CA ASN A 329 -13.68 -25.85 -37.65
C ASN A 329 -12.93 -26.26 -36.37
N MET A 330 -12.52 -27.54 -36.28
CA MET A 330 -11.67 -28.03 -35.20
C MET A 330 -10.29 -27.38 -35.23
N ALA A 331 -9.63 -27.36 -36.40
CA ALA A 331 -8.34 -26.70 -36.58
C ALA A 331 -8.41 -25.20 -36.26
N TRP A 332 -9.49 -24.52 -36.66
CA TRP A 332 -9.76 -23.12 -36.35
C TRP A 332 -9.83 -22.87 -34.85
N ALA A 333 -10.59 -23.70 -34.12
CA ALA A 333 -10.75 -23.58 -32.67
C ALA A 333 -9.43 -23.83 -31.91
N TYR A 334 -8.69 -24.90 -32.25
CA TYR A 334 -7.39 -25.16 -31.62
C TYR A 334 -6.35 -24.10 -31.95
N SER A 335 -6.28 -23.68 -33.21
CA SER A 335 -5.37 -22.63 -33.67
C SER A 335 -5.55 -21.33 -32.88
N HIS A 336 -6.79 -20.84 -32.78
CA HIS A 336 -7.09 -19.62 -32.02
C HIS A 336 -6.88 -19.81 -30.52
N SER A 337 -7.19 -20.98 -29.97
CA SER A 337 -6.98 -21.26 -28.55
C SER A 337 -5.50 -21.28 -28.17
N VAL A 338 -4.63 -21.86 -29.01
CA VAL A 338 -3.19 -21.82 -28.80
C VAL A 338 -2.66 -20.41 -28.99
N GLN A 339 -3.17 -19.64 -29.95
CA GLN A 339 -2.79 -18.23 -30.10
C GLN A 339 -3.16 -17.40 -28.87
N ASP A 340 -4.39 -17.50 -28.38
CA ASP A 340 -4.83 -16.83 -27.16
C ASP A 340 -3.94 -17.22 -25.96
N PHE A 341 -3.54 -18.48 -25.88
CA PHE A 341 -2.63 -18.96 -24.85
C PHE A 341 -1.24 -18.34 -24.97
N LEU A 342 -0.66 -18.30 -26.18
CA LEU A 342 0.64 -17.69 -26.45
C LEU A 342 0.63 -16.19 -26.09
N ASP A 343 -0.45 -15.48 -26.41
CA ASP A 343 -0.61 -14.06 -26.11
C ASP A 343 -0.60 -13.77 -24.60
N ILE A 344 -1.15 -14.68 -23.79
CA ILE A 344 -1.13 -14.54 -22.33
C ILE A 344 0.06 -15.23 -21.65
N TYR A 345 0.85 -16.04 -22.35
CA TYR A 345 1.91 -16.85 -21.75
C TYR A 345 2.91 -16.04 -20.92
N PRO A 346 3.48 -14.91 -21.40
CA PRO A 346 4.39 -14.08 -20.59
C PRO A 346 3.71 -13.53 -19.33
N THR A 347 2.41 -13.24 -19.44
CA THR A 347 1.60 -12.76 -18.31
C THR A 347 1.39 -13.88 -17.30
N LEU A 348 1.07 -15.08 -17.76
CA LEU A 348 0.89 -16.26 -16.91
C LEU A 348 2.18 -16.61 -16.16
N LEU A 349 3.33 -16.54 -16.86
CA LEU A 349 4.66 -16.76 -16.30
C LEU A 349 4.97 -15.75 -15.18
N SER A 350 4.74 -14.46 -15.43
CA SER A 350 4.94 -13.43 -14.38
C SER A 350 4.01 -13.59 -13.17
N LEU A 351 2.80 -14.12 -13.37
CA LEU A 351 1.88 -14.46 -12.30
C LEU A 351 2.34 -15.68 -11.50
N SER A 352 2.83 -16.73 -12.17
CA SER A 352 3.25 -17.96 -11.51
C SER A 352 4.54 -17.78 -10.70
N GLU A 353 5.50 -17.03 -11.25
CA GLU A 353 6.74 -16.65 -10.55
C GLU A 353 6.55 -15.56 -9.51
N CYS A 354 5.36 -14.93 -9.49
CA CYS A 354 5.03 -13.82 -8.61
C CYS A 354 5.96 -12.60 -8.81
N SER A 355 6.62 -12.50 -9.96
CA SER A 355 7.53 -11.40 -10.30
C SER A 355 6.78 -10.08 -10.36
N PHE A 356 5.60 -10.04 -10.99
CA PHE A 356 4.74 -8.85 -11.03
C PHE A 356 4.43 -8.28 -9.62
N VAL A 357 4.16 -9.17 -8.66
CA VAL A 357 3.87 -8.79 -7.27
C VAL A 357 5.15 -8.33 -6.56
N LYS A 358 6.25 -9.06 -6.73
CA LYS A 358 7.57 -8.72 -6.15
C LYS A 358 8.08 -7.39 -6.65
N ASP A 359 7.93 -7.09 -7.94
CA ASP A 359 8.34 -5.84 -8.55
C ASP A 359 7.51 -4.68 -8.02
N GLY A 360 6.19 -4.86 -7.92
CA GLY A 360 5.30 -3.87 -7.33
C GLY A 360 5.63 -3.57 -5.86
N ILE A 361 5.95 -4.59 -5.07
CA ILE A 361 6.36 -4.42 -3.67
C ILE A 361 7.75 -3.80 -3.57
N SER A 362 8.69 -4.19 -4.43
CA SER A 362 10.04 -3.61 -4.51
C SER A 362 9.98 -2.10 -4.79
N ASP A 363 9.12 -1.68 -5.70
CA ASP A 363 8.88 -0.26 -6.00
C ASP A 363 8.32 0.50 -4.78
N VAL A 364 7.35 -0.10 -4.07
CA VAL A 364 6.80 0.45 -2.82
C VAL A 364 7.88 0.55 -1.73
N VAL A 365 8.66 -0.51 -1.51
CA VAL A 365 9.70 -0.56 -0.47
C VAL A 365 10.82 0.43 -0.77
N SER A 366 11.31 0.47 -2.00
CA SER A 366 12.43 1.33 -2.39
C SER A 366 12.06 2.81 -2.37
N GLN A 367 10.90 3.18 -2.90
CA GLN A 367 10.52 4.58 -3.07
C GLN A 367 9.74 5.16 -1.88
N HIS A 368 8.89 4.37 -1.21
CA HIS A 368 7.89 4.90 -0.28
C HIS A 368 8.14 4.57 1.19
N CYS A 369 8.80 3.44 1.50
CA CYS A 369 8.99 3.03 2.90
C CYS A 369 9.95 3.93 3.70
N ARG A 370 11.07 4.35 3.10
CA ARG A 370 12.03 5.26 3.76
C ARG A 370 11.42 6.62 4.12
N PRO A 371 10.77 7.35 3.20
CA PRO A 371 10.14 8.62 3.54
C PRO A 371 9.00 8.43 4.55
N PHE A 372 8.20 7.38 4.43
CA PHE A 372 7.09 7.09 5.35
C PHE A 372 7.57 6.89 6.79
N LYS A 373 8.56 6.01 7.00
CA LYS A 373 9.17 5.78 8.32
C LYS A 373 9.79 7.05 8.91
N THR A 374 10.40 7.87 8.06
CA THR A 374 11.07 9.10 8.48
C THR A 374 10.06 10.15 8.90
N ALA A 375 8.97 10.33 8.14
CA ALA A 375 7.91 11.28 8.45
C ALA A 375 7.21 10.93 9.77
N LEU A 376 6.87 9.66 10.01
CA LEU A 376 6.29 9.23 11.28
C LEU A 376 7.24 9.39 12.46
N ARG A 377 8.54 9.16 12.26
CA ARG A 377 9.55 9.40 13.29
C ARG A 377 9.64 10.89 13.65
N LEU A 378 9.64 11.76 12.65
CA LEU A 378 9.72 13.21 12.86
C LEU A 378 8.45 13.74 13.54
N LEU A 379 7.27 13.24 13.15
CA LEU A 379 6.01 13.55 13.83
C LEU A 379 6.07 13.16 15.31
N TRP A 380 6.44 11.92 15.61
CA TRP A 380 6.61 11.43 16.98
C TRP A 380 7.60 12.29 17.78
N ALA A 381 8.77 12.59 17.20
CA ALA A 381 9.79 13.40 17.87
C ALA A 381 9.30 14.84 18.14
N SER A 382 8.56 15.43 17.20
CA SER A 382 7.99 16.76 17.36
C SER A 382 6.89 16.79 18.42
N MET A 383 6.01 15.80 18.45
CA MET A 383 4.94 15.68 19.45
C MET A 383 5.52 15.42 20.84
N LEU A 384 6.57 14.59 20.94
CA LEU A 384 7.32 14.38 22.18
C LEU A 384 7.97 15.68 22.68
N SER A 385 8.63 16.42 21.79
CA SER A 385 9.22 17.72 22.12
C SER A 385 8.17 18.69 22.65
N LEU A 386 7.03 18.81 21.98
CA LEU A 386 5.91 19.64 22.41
C LEU A 386 5.38 19.22 23.79
N ALA A 387 5.18 17.91 24.02
CA ALA A 387 4.71 17.39 25.30
C ALA A 387 5.63 17.77 26.47
N ILE A 388 6.95 17.64 26.28
CA ILE A 388 7.95 17.97 27.29
C ILE A 388 7.96 19.48 27.56
N VAL A 389 8.01 20.30 26.51
CA VAL A 389 8.03 21.76 26.63
C VAL A 389 6.77 22.28 27.33
N MET A 390 5.60 21.73 27.02
CA MET A 390 4.34 22.09 27.65
C MET A 390 4.33 21.80 29.16
N VAL A 391 4.90 20.67 29.60
CA VAL A 391 5.02 20.35 31.03
C VAL A 391 5.87 21.39 31.75
N PHE A 392 7.05 21.74 31.21
CA PHE A 392 7.91 22.76 31.79
C PHE A 392 7.27 24.16 31.77
N LEU A 393 6.59 24.52 30.69
CA LEU A 393 5.88 25.78 30.60
C LEU A 393 4.81 25.89 31.70
N ILE A 394 4.01 24.84 31.88
CA ILE A 394 2.93 24.84 32.87
C ILE A 394 3.48 24.91 34.30
N THR A 395 4.57 24.20 34.62
CA THR A 395 5.17 24.27 35.96
C THR A 395 5.74 25.66 36.26
N VAL A 396 6.35 26.31 35.27
CA VAL A 396 6.84 27.70 35.39
C VAL A 396 5.67 28.68 35.56
N LEU A 397 4.58 28.53 34.80
CA LEU A 397 3.38 29.36 34.92
C LEU A 397 2.72 29.21 36.30
N VAL A 398 2.59 27.98 36.82
CA VAL A 398 2.06 27.72 38.16
C VAL A 398 2.93 28.40 39.24
N THR A 399 4.26 28.27 39.11
CA THR A 399 5.21 28.92 40.04
C THR A 399 5.04 30.43 40.04
N LYS A 400 4.88 31.05 38.87
CA LYS A 400 4.66 32.50 38.76
C LYS A 400 3.33 32.94 39.40
N VAL A 401 2.24 32.21 39.18
CA VAL A 401 0.94 32.52 39.82
C VAL A 401 1.05 32.48 41.35
N PHE A 402 1.83 31.54 41.89
CA PHE A 402 2.06 31.44 43.32
C PHE A 402 2.82 32.64 43.88
N GLN A 403 3.83 33.14 43.15
CA GLN A 403 4.57 34.36 43.51
C GLN A 403 3.65 35.57 43.59
N ASP A 404 2.82 35.76 42.57
CA ASP A 404 2.00 36.96 42.43
C ASP A 404 0.86 37.00 43.47
N ARG A 405 0.29 35.84 43.83
CA ARG A 405 -0.65 35.75 44.98
C ARG A 405 0.00 36.16 46.30
N GLY A 406 1.28 35.84 46.49
CA GLY A 406 2.04 36.22 47.69
C GLY A 406 2.23 37.72 47.90
N ARG A 407 2.19 38.53 46.81
CA ARG A 407 2.30 40.00 46.83
C ARG A 407 0.96 40.72 46.96
N SER A 408 -0.15 40.15 46.50
CA SER A 408 -1.47 40.78 46.64
C SER A 408 -1.89 40.93 48.11
N PHE A 409 -1.40 40.06 49.01
CA PHE A 409 -1.69 40.15 50.45
C PHE A 409 -0.81 41.18 51.19
N THR A 410 0.35 41.56 50.66
CA THR A 410 1.23 42.56 51.32
C THR A 410 0.83 44.00 51.00
N LYS A 411 0.14 44.27 49.87
CA LYS A 411 -0.33 45.63 49.53
C LYS A 411 -1.56 46.10 50.32
N PHE A 412 -2.29 45.21 50.99
CA PHE A 412 -3.48 45.55 51.79
C PHE A 412 -3.28 45.43 53.30
N ALA A 413 -2.08 45.08 53.76
CA ALA A 413 -1.74 45.12 55.17
C ALA A 413 -1.36 46.56 55.57
N ILE A 414 -2.36 47.42 55.78
CA ILE A 414 -2.18 48.63 56.58
C ILE A 414 -2.00 48.13 58.01
N THR A 415 -0.76 48.01 58.47
CA THR A 415 -0.46 47.86 59.90
C THR A 415 -0.70 49.22 60.56
N PRO A 416 -1.72 49.39 61.42
CA PRO A 416 -1.79 50.57 62.26
C PRO A 416 -0.68 50.46 63.30
N CYS A 417 0.28 51.38 63.25
CA CYS A 417 1.16 51.62 64.39
C CYS A 417 0.31 52.24 65.50
N LEU A 418 0.01 51.48 66.55
CA LEU A 418 -0.51 52.04 67.80
C LEU A 418 0.66 52.18 68.78
N PRO A 419 0.95 53.38 69.29
CA PRO A 419 1.89 53.57 70.39
C PRO A 419 1.23 53.13 71.71
N PRO A 420 2.03 52.65 72.67
CA PRO A 420 2.48 53.56 73.73
C PRO A 420 4.00 53.66 73.87
#